data_AF-A0A7H0YET4-F1
#
_entry.id   AF-A0A7H0YET4-F1
#
_cell.length_a   1.000
_cell.length_b   1.000
_cell.length_c   1.000
_cell.angle_alpha   90.00
_cell.angle_beta   90.00
_cell.angle_gamma   90.00
#
_symmetry.space_group_name_H-M   'P 1'
#
loop_
_entity.id
_entity.type
_entity.pdbx_description
1 polymer ?
#
loop_
_entity_poly.entity_id
_entity_poly.type
_entity_poly.pdbx_seq_one_letter_code
_entity_poly.pdbx_strand_id
1 'polypeptide(L)'
;MGKIMDVSLTFESKDEGTIIVGTNKGLDHLTYPEIKKMIGNKILIKYANQNEMILSVSSVQISTSMAERKNIGICVGKLASPDLVQVGASIYSLEHN
;
A
#
# COMPACT_ATOMS: atom_id res chain seq x y z
N MET A 1 1.42 1.09 -15.12
CA MET A 1 1.12 1.38 -13.70
C MET A 1 -0.17 0.69 -13.32
N GLY A 2 -0.12 -0.26 -12.38
CA GLY A 2 -1.31 -0.95 -11.88
C GLY A 2 -1.73 -0.39 -10.52
N LYS A 3 -3.04 -0.25 -10.29
CA LYS A 3 -3.56 0.17 -8.98
C LYS A 3 -3.35 -0.96 -7.97
N ILE A 4 -2.68 -0.66 -6.85
CA ILE A 4 -2.42 -1.61 -5.77
C ILE A 4 -3.62 -1.63 -4.83
N MET A 5 -4.00 -0.48 -4.25
CA MET A 5 -5.13 -0.41 -3.31
C MET A 5 -5.63 1.02 -3.11
N ASP A 6 -6.84 1.14 -2.55
CA ASP A 6 -7.29 2.37 -1.90
C ASP A 6 -6.93 2.34 -0.42
N VAL A 7 -6.48 3.47 0.10
CA VAL A 7 -6.09 3.61 1.51
C VAL A 7 -7.33 3.63 2.37
N SER A 8 -7.45 2.64 3.25
CA SER A 8 -8.52 2.54 4.24
C SER A 8 -8.10 3.01 5.63
N LEU A 9 -6.82 2.87 5.97
CA LEU A 9 -6.29 3.24 7.28
C LEU A 9 -4.79 3.51 7.17
N THR A 10 -4.29 4.49 7.91
CA THR A 10 -2.86 4.74 8.10
C THR A 10 -2.59 4.87 9.58
N PHE A 11 -1.54 4.25 10.09
CA PHE A 11 -1.14 4.38 11.49
C PHE A 11 0.36 4.18 11.67
N GLU A 12 0.89 4.62 12.80
CA GLU A 12 2.29 4.41 13.16
C GLU A 12 2.44 3.12 13.99
N SER A 13 3.37 2.27 13.59
CA SER A 13 3.89 1.17 14.39
C SER A 13 5.21 1.59 15.04
N LYS A 14 5.36 1.31 16.34
CA LYS A 14 6.59 1.64 17.10
C LYS A 14 7.84 1.01 16.48
N ASP A 15 7.71 -0.19 15.95
CA ASP A 15 8.83 -0.98 15.45
C ASP A 15 9.08 -0.73 13.97
N GLU A 16 8.02 -0.68 13.17
CA GLU A 16 8.09 -0.65 11.71
C GLU A 16 8.03 0.78 11.12
N GLY A 17 7.44 1.75 11.83
CA GLY A 17 7.14 3.09 11.33
C GLY A 17 5.73 3.19 10.74
N THR A 18 5.54 4.04 9.73
CA THR A 18 4.20 4.28 9.17
C THR A 18 3.74 3.13 8.30
N ILE A 19 2.57 2.59 8.63
CA ILE A 19 1.89 1.50 7.93
C ILE A 19 0.63 2.03 7.28
N ILE A 20 0.50 1.75 5.99
CA ILE A 20 -0.66 2.09 5.17
C ILE A 20 -1.41 0.80 4.86
N VAL A 21 -2.70 0.76 5.16
CA VAL A 21 -3.55 -0.41 4.96
C VAL A 21 -4.62 -0.11 3.93
N GLY A 22 -4.86 -1.09 3.07
CA GLY A 22 -5.91 -1.05 2.06
C GLY A 22 -6.31 -2.42 1.55
N THR A 23 -7.32 -2.43 0.69
CA THR A 23 -7.79 -3.64 0.01
C THR A 23 -7.97 -3.36 -1.48
N ASN A 24 -7.88 -4.40 -2.29
CA ASN A 24 -8.21 -4.33 -3.70
C ASN A 24 -8.72 -5.68 -4.18
N LYS A 25 -10.02 -5.75 -4.49
CA LYS A 25 -10.65 -6.97 -5.00
C LYS A 25 -9.99 -7.49 -6.28
N GLY A 26 -9.42 -6.59 -7.07
CA GLY A 26 -8.68 -6.94 -8.28
C GLY A 26 -7.40 -7.74 -8.00
N LEU A 27 -6.91 -7.79 -6.76
CA LEU A 27 -5.74 -8.58 -6.36
C LEU A 27 -6.12 -9.85 -5.59
N ASP A 28 -7.40 -10.10 -5.35
CA ASP A 28 -7.84 -11.24 -4.54
C ASP A 28 -7.47 -12.61 -5.14
N HIS A 29 -7.34 -12.65 -6.47
CA HIS A 29 -6.93 -13.84 -7.23
C HIS A 29 -5.41 -14.03 -7.31
N LEU A 30 -4.61 -13.04 -6.89
CA LEU A 30 -3.16 -13.09 -6.96
C LEU A 30 -2.56 -13.74 -5.71
N THR A 31 -1.42 -14.36 -5.91
CA THR A 31 -0.61 -14.93 -4.84
C THR A 31 0.18 -13.85 -4.10
N TYR A 32 0.63 -14.18 -2.88
CA TYR A 32 1.46 -13.28 -2.07
C TYR A 32 2.72 -12.77 -2.81
N PRO A 33 3.51 -13.63 -3.49
CA PRO A 33 4.68 -13.17 -4.25
C PRO A 33 4.32 -12.23 -5.40
N GLU A 34 3.21 -12.45 -6.10
CA GLU A 34 2.78 -11.58 -7.22
C GLU A 34 2.40 -10.19 -6.73
N ILE A 35 1.64 -10.09 -5.65
CA ILE A 35 1.28 -8.79 -5.05
C ILE A 35 2.53 -8.08 -4.54
N LYS A 36 3.44 -8.80 -3.87
CA LYS A 36 4.71 -8.22 -3.39
C LYS A 36 5.58 -7.71 -4.54
N LYS A 37 5.65 -8.46 -5.65
CA LYS A 37 6.36 -8.05 -6.87
C LYS A 37 5.72 -6.82 -7.50
N MET A 38 4.39 -6.72 -7.50
CA MET A 38 3.66 -5.55 -8.00
C MET A 38 3.91 -4.29 -7.16
N ILE A 39 4.01 -4.42 -5.83
CA ILE A 39 4.30 -3.30 -4.93
C ILE A 39 5.74 -2.81 -5.12
N GLY A 40 6.70 -3.73 -5.22
CA GLY A 40 8.12 -3.41 -5.39
C GLY A 40 8.70 -2.62 -4.20
N ASN A 41 9.76 -1.86 -4.48
CA ASN A 41 10.49 -1.09 -3.45
C ASN A 41 10.01 0.36 -3.32
N LYS A 42 9.13 0.82 -4.22
CA LYS A 42 8.58 2.18 -4.23
C LYS A 42 7.15 2.16 -4.72
N ILE A 43 6.33 2.99 -4.11
CA ILE A 43 4.93 3.18 -4.49
C ILE A 43 4.64 4.63 -4.84
N LEU A 44 3.63 4.84 -5.68
CA LEU A 44 3.06 6.14 -5.95
C LEU A 44 1.73 6.28 -5.21
N ILE A 45 1.59 7.37 -4.46
CA ILE A 45 0.36 7.76 -3.79
C ILE A 45 -0.27 8.88 -4.62
N LYS A 46 -1.54 8.71 -5.00
CA LYS A 46 -2.34 9.74 -5.66
C LYS A 46 -3.45 10.20 -4.71
N TYR A 47 -3.48 11.49 -4.46
CA TYR A 47 -4.50 12.13 -3.62
C TYR A 47 -5.66 12.64 -4.47
N ALA A 48 -6.81 12.90 -3.83
CA ALA A 48 -8.01 13.42 -4.50
C ALA A 48 -7.79 14.80 -5.14
N ASN A 49 -6.87 15.60 -4.61
CA ASN A 49 -6.49 16.92 -5.14
C ASN A 49 -5.48 16.84 -6.29
N GLN A 50 -5.30 15.67 -6.91
CA GLN A 50 -4.35 15.39 -8.00
C GLN A 50 -2.87 15.51 -7.63
N ASN A 51 -2.54 15.78 -6.36
CA ASN A 51 -1.15 15.70 -5.91
C ASN A 51 -0.69 14.24 -5.93
N GLU A 52 0.61 14.07 -6.11
CA GLU A 52 1.26 12.76 -6.13
C GLU A 52 2.49 12.77 -5.22
N MET A 53 2.75 11.63 -4.58
CA MET A 53 3.92 11.44 -3.73
C MET A 53 4.51 10.04 -3.95
N ILE A 54 5.83 9.95 -4.05
CA ILE A 54 6.55 8.68 -4.12
C ILE A 54 7.12 8.37 -2.75
N LEU A 55 6.84 7.17 -2.25
CA LEU A 55 7.42 6.65 -1.01
C LEU A 55 8.17 5.34 -1.24
N SER A 56 9.27 5.17 -0.52
CA SER A 56 9.99 3.89 -0.45
C SER A 56 9.22 2.91 0.44
N VAL A 57 9.20 1.65 0.03
CA VAL A 57 8.58 0.55 0.79
C VAL A 57 9.67 -0.12 1.62
N SER A 58 9.47 -0.19 2.93
CA SER A 58 10.36 -0.92 3.84
C SER A 58 9.94 -2.38 3.99
N SER A 59 8.64 -2.64 4.13
CA SER A 59 8.09 -3.98 4.28
C SER A 59 6.65 -4.05 3.76
N VAL A 60 6.21 -5.25 3.42
CA VAL A 60 4.85 -5.54 2.95
C VAL A 60 4.31 -6.69 3.79
N GLN A 61 3.11 -6.52 4.32
CA GLN A 61 2.34 -7.57 4.98
C GLN A 61 1.05 -7.78 4.20
N ILE A 62 0.68 -9.03 3.97
CA ILE A 62 -0.60 -9.35 3.33
C ILE A 62 -1.24 -10.44 4.16
N SER A 63 -2.49 -10.22 4.52
CA SER A 63 -3.34 -11.23 5.14
C SER A 63 -4.51 -11.54 4.23
N THR A 64 -5.07 -12.75 4.37
CA THR A 64 -6.29 -13.14 3.67
C THR A 64 -7.40 -13.24 4.70
N SER A 65 -8.49 -12.52 4.47
CA SER A 65 -9.69 -12.59 5.32
C SER A 65 -10.46 -13.89 5.11
N MET A 66 -11.45 -14.15 5.98
CA MET A 66 -12.37 -15.30 5.83
C MET A 66 -13.17 -15.28 4.53
N ALA A 67 -13.37 -14.11 3.93
CA ALA A 67 -14.04 -13.95 2.63
C ALA A 67 -13.06 -13.98 1.45
N GLU A 68 -11.88 -14.57 1.65
CA GLU A 68 -10.77 -14.70 0.70
C GLU A 68 -10.18 -13.36 0.18
N ARG A 69 -10.62 -12.24 0.74
CA ARG A 69 -10.09 -10.91 0.38
C ARG A 69 -8.70 -10.68 0.93
N LYS A 70 -7.82 -10.07 0.12
CA LYS A 70 -6.49 -9.66 0.52
C LYS A 70 -6.53 -8.30 1.22
N ASN A 71 -6.06 -8.27 2.45
CA ASN A 71 -5.74 -7.03 3.15
C ASN A 71 -4.23 -6.79 3.02
N ILE A 72 -3.87 -5.62 2.51
CA ILE A 72 -2.49 -5.26 2.19
C ILE A 72 -2.06 -4.16 3.15
N GLY A 73 -0.97 -4.40 3.88
CA GLY A 73 -0.26 -3.43 4.70
C GLY A 73 1.09 -3.11 4.04
N ILE A 74 1.33 -1.84 3.74
CA ILE A 74 2.59 -1.35 3.19
C ILE A 74 3.24 -0.47 4.24
N CYS A 75 4.43 -0.85 4.68
CA CYS A 75 5.24 -0.03 5.55
C CYS A 75 6.14 0.88 4.71
N VAL A 76 6.16 2.17 5.06
CA VAL A 76 6.99 3.21 4.41
C VAL A 76 8.07 3.74 5.36
N GLY A 77 8.27 3.06 6.49
CA GLY A 77 9.30 3.36 7.48
C GLY A 77 8.99 4.57 8.37
N LYS A 78 9.96 4.91 9.24
CA LYS A 78 9.82 5.93 10.29
C LYS A 78 9.99 7.38 9.83
N LEU A 79 10.42 7.59 8.58
CA LEU A 79 10.65 8.94 8.03
C LEU A 79 9.38 9.56 7.46
N ALA A 80 8.37 8.75 7.13
CA ALA A 80 7.08 9.24 6.68
C ALA A 80 6.14 9.33 7.89
N SER A 81 5.59 10.51 8.16
CA SER A 81 4.48 10.66 9.13
C SER A 81 3.21 9.96 8.59
N PRO A 82 2.40 9.31 9.44
CA PRO A 82 1.10 8.76 9.06
C PRO A 82 0.16 9.81 8.44
N ASP A 83 0.27 11.07 8.88
CA ASP A 83 -0.58 12.17 8.42
C ASP A 83 -0.31 12.55 6.95
N LEU A 84 0.82 12.10 6.40
CA LEU A 84 1.14 12.31 4.98
C LEU A 84 0.21 11.48 4.07
N VAL A 85 -0.32 10.34 4.55
CA VAL A 85 -1.13 9.44 3.72
C VAL A 85 -2.57 9.43 4.20
N GLN A 86 -3.40 10.20 3.50
CA GLN A 86 -4.81 10.37 3.81
C GLN A 86 -5.65 9.18 3.37
N VAL A 87 -6.65 8.83 4.19
CA VAL A 87 -7.70 7.87 3.83
C VAL A 87 -8.41 8.33 2.56
N GLY A 88 -8.67 7.40 1.64
CA GLY A 88 -9.26 7.69 0.33
C GLY A 88 -8.25 8.03 -0.77
N ALA A 89 -6.95 8.17 -0.45
CA ALA A 89 -5.90 8.17 -1.47
C ALA A 89 -5.78 6.79 -2.15
N SER A 90 -5.24 6.77 -3.37
CA SER A 90 -5.00 5.54 -4.12
C SER A 90 -3.50 5.27 -4.28
N ILE A 91 -3.09 4.01 -4.11
CA ILE A 91 -1.71 3.56 -4.26
C ILE A 91 -1.55 2.82 -5.58
N TYR A 92 -0.47 3.13 -6.30
CA TYR A 92 -0.13 2.54 -7.60
C TYR A 92 1.29 1.98 -7.61
N SER A 93 1.50 0.95 -8.42
CA SER A 93 2.83 0.44 -8.74
C SER A 93 3.58 1.45 -9.61
N LEU A 94 4.85 1.68 -9.27
CA LEU A 94 5.77 2.46 -10.11
C LEU A 94 6.49 1.58 -11.13
N GLU A 95 6.64 0.30 -10.86
CA GLU A 95 7.30 -0.61 -11.79
C GLU A 95 6.34 -1.06 -12.90
N HIS A 96 6.81 -0.92 -14.14
CA HIS A 96 6.33 -1.69 -15.28
C HIS A 96 7.05 -3.05 -15.21
N ASN A 97 6.32 -4.10 -14.85
CA ASN A 97 6.74 -5.46 -15.22
C ASN A 97 6.41 -5.69 -16.69
#